data_AF-A0A7J4S4V6-F1
#
_entry.id   AF-A0A7J4S4V6-F1
#
_cell.length_a   1.000
_cell.length_b   1.000
_cell.length_c   1.000
_cell.angle_alpha   90.00
_cell.angle_beta   90.00
_cell.angle_gamma   90.00
#
_symmetry.space_group_name_H-M   'P 1'
#
loop_
_entity.id
_entity.type
_entity.pdbx_description
1 polymer ?
#
loop_
_entity_poly.entity_id
_entity_poly.type
_entity_poly.pdbx_seq_one_letter_code
_entity_poly.pdbx_strand_id
1 'polypeptide(L)'
;MLVLLASAILVIAGLLGIFASPLGLIPGSGLNAGALFSGGVLFLVLGVVLGVSGTGLMRLRPWAWWLATLTVIAVLIWTVYRIFQAIEALHLEWYATVGLAAVLLGYLVTVRHFFQKPEVD
;
A
#
# COMPACT_ATOMS: atom_id res chain seq x y z
N MET A 1 -10.06 11.16 -2.75
CA MET A 1 -8.99 11.71 -1.87
C MET A 1 -8.26 10.65 -1.05
N LEU A 2 -8.95 9.66 -0.49
CA LEU A 2 -8.33 8.59 0.34
C LEU A 2 -7.13 7.87 -0.32
N VAL A 3 -7.21 7.60 -1.63
CA VAL A 3 -6.13 6.91 -2.38
C VAL A 3 -4.84 7.75 -2.44
N LEU A 4 -4.96 9.07 -2.59
CA LEU A 4 -3.80 9.97 -2.60
C LEU A 4 -3.20 10.14 -1.19
N LEU A 5 -4.05 10.17 -0.17
CA LEU A 5 -3.58 10.17 1.21
C LEU A 5 -2.81 8.88 1.54
N ALA A 6 -3.35 7.73 1.14
CA ALA A 6 -2.68 6.44 1.28
C ALA A 6 -1.35 6.40 0.52
N SER A 7 -1.33 6.93 -0.71
CA SER A 7 -0.11 7.10 -1.49
C SER A 7 0.94 7.93 -0.74
N ALA A 8 0.57 9.10 -0.23
CA ALA A 8 1.48 9.98 0.50
C ALA A 8 2.06 9.29 1.76
N ILE A 9 1.22 8.60 2.53
CA ILE A 9 1.65 7.86 3.71
C ILE A 9 2.67 6.76 3.33
N LEU A 10 2.41 6.01 2.27
CA LEU A 10 3.29 4.94 1.81
C LEU A 10 4.61 5.47 1.25
N VAL A 11 4.60 6.60 0.54
CA VAL A 11 5.83 7.26 0.08
C VAL A 11 6.66 7.72 1.28
N ILE A 12 6.04 8.34 2.28
CA ILE A 12 6.74 8.77 3.51
C ILE A 12 7.31 7.56 4.25
N ALA A 13 6.53 6.51 4.45
CA ALA A 13 6.99 5.27 5.08
C ALA A 13 8.14 4.63 4.30
N GLY A 14 8.07 4.65 2.96
CA GLY A 14 9.11 4.14 2.08
C GLY A 14 10.43 4.92 2.22
N LEU A 15 10.35 6.24 2.18
CA LEU A 15 11.50 7.12 2.38
C LEU A 15 12.11 6.93 3.78
N LEU A 16 11.29 6.86 4.83
CA LEU A 16 11.76 6.58 6.18
C LEU A 16 12.48 5.24 6.27
N GLY A 17 11.96 4.18 5.65
CA GLY A 17 12.63 2.87 5.61
C GLY A 17 13.98 2.90 4.91
N ILE A 18 14.07 3.61 3.78
CA ILE A 18 15.31 3.77 3.00
C ILE A 18 16.35 4.58 3.79
N PHE A 19 15.96 5.72 4.35
CA PHE A 19 16.89 6.58 5.09
C PHE A 19 17.26 6.03 6.48
N ALA A 20 16.40 5.21 7.08
CA ALA A 20 16.69 4.51 8.32
C ALA A 20 17.53 3.24 8.11
N SER A 21 17.64 2.71 6.88
CA SER A 21 18.37 1.46 6.62
C SER A 21 19.85 1.45 7.06
N PRO A 22 20.62 2.56 7.00
CA PRO A 22 21.99 2.60 7.52
C PRO A 22 22.06 2.34 9.03
N LEU A 23 21.00 2.61 9.79
CA LEU A 23 20.96 2.32 11.23
C LEU A 23 21.08 0.82 11.52
N GLY A 24 20.63 -0.03 10.58
CA GLY A 24 20.78 -1.48 10.69
C GLY A 24 22.18 -2.02 10.36
N LEU A 25 23.12 -1.14 9.95
CA LEU A 25 24.53 -1.51 9.79
C LEU A 25 25.31 -1.30 11.10
N ILE A 26 24.72 -0.64 12.10
CA ILE A 26 25.34 -0.41 13.40
C ILE A 26 25.36 -1.75 14.16
N PRO A 27 26.54 -2.24 14.57
CA PRO A 27 26.66 -3.46 15.35
C PRO A 27 25.86 -3.37 16.65
N GLY A 28 25.05 -4.38 16.95
CA GLY A 28 24.22 -4.43 18.17
C GLY A 28 22.91 -3.64 18.11
N SER A 29 22.58 -3.00 16.98
CA SER A 29 21.33 -2.24 16.82
C SER A 29 20.05 -3.08 16.88
N GLY A 30 20.14 -4.39 16.64
CA GLY A 30 18.97 -5.27 16.50
C GLY A 30 18.13 -5.01 15.25
N LEU A 31 18.54 -4.07 14.38
CA LEU A 31 17.85 -3.69 13.17
C LEU A 31 18.43 -4.43 11.96
N ASN A 32 17.56 -4.91 11.07
CA ASN A 32 17.99 -5.53 9.82
C ASN A 32 18.00 -4.50 8.69
N ALA A 33 19.19 -4.02 8.31
CA ALA A 33 19.38 -3.02 7.25
C ALA A 33 18.75 -3.46 5.92
N GLY A 34 18.91 -4.75 5.55
CA GLY A 34 18.35 -5.30 4.32
C GLY A 34 16.82 -5.30 4.33
N ALA A 35 16.21 -5.64 5.47
CA ALA A 35 14.76 -5.62 5.64
C ALA A 35 14.18 -4.19 5.60
N LEU A 36 14.87 -3.23 6.24
CA LEU A 36 14.48 -1.82 6.24
C LEU A 36 14.55 -1.21 4.83
N PHE A 37 15.66 -1.46 4.12
CA PHE A 37 15.84 -0.95 2.76
C PHE A 37 14.83 -1.57 1.79
N SER A 38 14.71 -2.89 1.77
CA SER A 38 13.78 -3.60 0.86
C SER A 38 12.31 -3.26 1.16
N GLY A 39 11.93 -3.18 2.44
CA GLY A 39 10.61 -2.71 2.86
C GLY A 39 10.35 -1.26 2.44
N GLY A 40 11.35 -0.38 2.62
CA GLY A 40 11.28 1.02 2.22
C GLY A 40 11.07 1.20 0.71
N VAL A 41 11.83 0.48 -0.11
CA VAL A 41 11.67 0.49 -1.58
C VAL A 41 10.29 -0.03 -1.98
N LEU A 42 9.82 -1.10 -1.36
CA LEU A 42 8.50 -1.67 -1.66
C LEU A 42 7.37 -0.67 -1.35
N PHE A 43 7.41 -0.02 -0.18
CA PHE A 43 6.42 1.01 0.16
C PHE A 43 6.50 2.23 -0.76
N LEU A 44 7.69 2.62 -1.18
CA LEU A 44 7.88 3.70 -2.15
C LEU A 44 7.21 3.35 -3.50
N VAL A 45 7.45 2.16 -4.03
CA VAL A 45 6.85 1.70 -5.29
C VAL A 45 5.32 1.66 -5.18
N LEU A 46 4.78 1.08 -4.12
CA LEU A 46 3.34 1.05 -3.87
C LEU A 46 2.74 2.45 -3.75
N GLY A 47 3.43 3.35 -3.03
CA GLY A 47 3.05 4.74 -2.88
C GLY A 47 2.98 5.46 -4.22
N VAL A 48 3.97 5.28 -5.10
CA VAL A 48 3.97 5.86 -6.45
C VAL A 48 2.82 5.31 -7.29
N VAL A 49 2.59 4.00 -7.29
CA VAL A 49 1.49 3.36 -8.04
C VAL A 49 0.13 3.86 -7.55
N LEU A 50 -0.05 3.98 -6.23
CA LEU A 50 -1.25 4.57 -5.63
C LEU A 50 -1.39 6.07 -5.96
N GLY A 51 -0.29 6.80 -6.11
CA GLY A 51 -0.30 8.21 -6.50
C GLY A 51 -0.75 8.41 -7.94
N VAL A 52 -0.20 7.59 -8.86
CA VAL A 52 -0.58 7.60 -10.29
C VAL A 52 -2.04 7.22 -10.46
N SER A 53 -2.49 6.16 -9.78
CA SER A 53 -3.89 5.74 -9.79
C SER A 53 -4.82 6.74 -9.11
N GLY A 54 -4.41 7.35 -7.99
CA GLY A 54 -5.17 8.42 -7.32
C GLY A 54 -5.40 9.64 -8.23
N THR A 55 -4.37 10.03 -8.98
CA THR A 55 -4.44 11.11 -9.98
C THR A 55 -5.34 10.71 -11.17
N GLY A 56 -5.26 9.45 -11.61
CA GLY A 56 -6.14 8.91 -12.65
C GLY A 56 -7.61 8.82 -12.21
N LEU A 57 -7.86 8.46 -10.95
CA LEU A 57 -9.19 8.42 -10.33
C LEU A 57 -9.83 9.83 -10.28
N MET A 58 -9.04 10.87 -9.96
CA MET A 58 -9.50 12.27 -10.04
C MET A 58 -9.93 12.68 -11.45
N ARG A 59 -9.33 12.05 -12.47
CA ARG A 59 -9.68 12.28 -13.88
C ARG A 59 -10.74 11.31 -14.41
N LEU A 60 -11.43 10.59 -13.53
CA LEU A 60 -12.48 9.59 -13.84
C LEU A 60 -12.02 8.51 -14.85
N ARG A 61 -10.72 8.18 -14.86
CA ARG A 61 -10.16 7.22 -15.82
C ARG A 61 -10.39 5.78 -15.36
N PRO A 62 -11.03 4.91 -16.17
CA PRO A 62 -11.35 3.53 -15.78
C PRO A 62 -10.12 2.66 -15.46
N TRP A 63 -9.01 2.87 -16.16
CA TRP A 63 -7.76 2.12 -15.94
C TRP A 63 -7.13 2.42 -14.57
N ALA A 64 -7.39 3.60 -14.01
CA ALA A 64 -6.86 3.99 -12.71
C ALA A 64 -7.54 3.23 -11.56
N TRP A 65 -8.82 2.89 -11.72
CA TRP A 65 -9.54 2.04 -10.78
C TRP A 65 -8.95 0.62 -10.75
N TRP A 66 -8.71 0.01 -11.92
CA TRP A 66 -8.08 -1.31 -11.99
C TRP A 66 -6.70 -1.34 -11.36
N LEU A 67 -5.87 -0.33 -11.64
CA LEU A 67 -4.54 -0.20 -11.02
C LEU A 67 -4.60 -0.05 -9.50
N ALA A 68 -5.50 0.80 -8.98
CA ALA A 68 -5.67 0.97 -7.54
C ALA A 68 -6.13 -0.34 -6.88
N THR A 69 -7.14 -1.00 -7.44
CA THR A 69 -7.69 -2.25 -6.92
C THR A 69 -6.65 -3.36 -6.90
N LEU A 70 -5.91 -3.57 -8.00
CA LEU A 70 -4.85 -4.57 -8.07
C LEU A 70 -3.74 -4.31 -7.05
N THR A 71 -3.37 -3.04 -6.86
CA THR A 71 -2.34 -2.65 -5.89
C THR A 71 -2.79 -2.94 -4.46
N VAL A 72 -4.02 -2.58 -4.10
CA VAL A 72 -4.56 -2.85 -2.76
C VAL A 72 -4.68 -4.36 -2.52
N ILE A 73 -5.12 -5.14 -3.52
CA ILE A 73 -5.18 -6.61 -3.42
C ILE A 73 -3.78 -7.20 -3.21
N ALA A 74 -2.78 -6.77 -3.98
CA ALA A 74 -1.41 -7.24 -3.83
C ALA A 74 -0.86 -6.97 -2.42
N VAL A 75 -1.11 -5.78 -1.88
CA VAL A 75 -0.75 -5.43 -0.49
C VAL A 75 -1.45 -6.34 0.51
N LEU A 76 -2.74 -6.61 0.30
CA LEU A 76 -3.52 -7.49 1.18
C LEU A 76 -2.99 -8.92 1.18
N ILE A 77 -2.75 -9.50 0.00
CA ILE A 77 -2.18 -10.84 -0.15
C ILE A 77 -0.81 -10.92 0.53
N TRP A 78 0.05 -9.94 0.28
CA TRP A 78 1.39 -9.89 0.87
C TRP A 78 1.35 -9.77 2.39
N THR A 79 0.47 -8.91 2.93
CA THR A 79 0.34 -8.70 4.38
C THR A 79 -0.23 -9.95 5.06
N VAL A 80 -1.26 -10.57 4.48
CA VAL A 80 -1.85 -11.81 4.98
C VAL A 80 -0.82 -12.95 4.95
N TYR A 81 -0.05 -13.08 3.87
CA TYR A 81 1.02 -14.07 3.78
C TYR A 81 2.07 -13.90 4.89
N ARG A 82 2.45 -12.65 5.21
CA ARG A 82 3.36 -12.37 6.33
C ARG A 82 2.76 -12.72 7.68
N ILE A 83 1.49 -12.38 7.92
CA ILE A 83 0.78 -12.78 9.15
C ILE A 83 0.79 -14.30 9.32
N PHE A 84 0.53 -15.06 8.25
CA PHE A 84 0.59 -16.52 8.28
C PHE A 84 1.99 -17.06 8.58
N GLN A 85 3.04 -16.47 8.01
CA GLN A 85 4.41 -16.91 8.28
C GLN A 85 4.89 -16.61 9.71
N ALA A 86 4.31 -15.60 10.36
CA ALA A 86 4.74 -15.13 11.68
C ALA A 86 3.63 -15.27 12.72
N ILE A 87 2.87 -16.37 12.63
CA ILE A 87 1.73 -16.69 13.50
C ILE A 87 2.11 -16.75 15.00
N GLU A 88 3.39 -16.94 15.32
CA GLU A 88 3.92 -17.01 16.68
C GLU A 88 4.12 -15.65 17.36
N ALA A 89 4.11 -14.54 16.60
CA ALA A 89 4.33 -13.18 17.12
C ALA A 89 3.17 -12.24 16.73
N LEU A 90 2.54 -11.62 17.73
CA LEU A 90 1.47 -10.66 17.48
C LEU A 90 2.05 -9.32 17.00
N HIS A 91 1.94 -9.05 15.70
CA HIS A 91 2.34 -7.79 15.09
C HIS A 91 1.11 -6.90 14.81
N LEU A 92 0.80 -6.00 15.75
CA LEU A 92 -0.37 -5.12 15.69
C LEU A 92 -0.37 -4.26 14.41
N GLU A 93 0.82 -3.86 13.93
CA GLU A 93 1.00 -3.09 12.71
C GLU A 93 0.47 -3.79 11.45
N TRP A 94 0.49 -5.12 11.40
CA TRP A 94 0.00 -5.87 10.24
C TRP A 94 -1.52 -5.87 10.20
N TYR A 95 -2.19 -6.00 11.35
CA TYR A 95 -3.64 -5.90 11.45
C TYR A 95 -4.15 -4.51 11.08
N ALA A 96 -3.45 -3.46 11.51
CA ALA A 96 -3.75 -2.08 11.11
C ALA A 96 -3.64 -1.92 9.58
N THR A 97 -2.61 -2.51 8.96
CA THR A 97 -2.41 -2.48 7.50
C THR A 97 -3.53 -3.21 6.76
N VAL A 98 -3.95 -4.38 7.25
CA VAL A 98 -5.10 -5.13 6.69
C VAL A 98 -6.40 -4.33 6.80
N GLY A 99 -6.66 -3.73 7.96
CA GLY A 99 -7.85 -2.90 8.16
C GLY A 99 -7.89 -1.69 7.21
N LEU A 100 -6.76 -1.01 7.05
CA LEU A 100 -6.65 0.15 6.15
C LEU A 100 -6.82 -0.26 4.68
N ALA A 101 -6.24 -1.40 4.28
CA ALA A 101 -6.42 -1.97 2.94
C ALA A 101 -7.88 -2.38 2.68
N ALA A 102 -8.56 -2.96 3.67
CA ALA A 102 -9.98 -3.30 3.58
C ALA A 102 -10.86 -2.05 3.41
N VAL A 103 -10.59 -0.97 4.15
CA VAL A 103 -11.28 0.32 3.99
C VAL A 103 -11.05 0.90 2.58
N LEU A 104 -9.82 0.85 2.06
CA LEU A 104 -9.51 1.30 0.71
C LEU A 104 -10.22 0.47 -0.37
N LEU A 105 -10.28 -0.85 -0.20
CA LEU A 105 -11.05 -1.73 -1.08
C LEU A 105 -12.54 -1.42 -1.03
N GLY A 106 -13.11 -1.25 0.18
CA GLY A 106 -14.50 -0.85 0.36
C GLY A 106 -14.80 0.44 -0.37
N TYR A 107 -13.95 1.45 -0.20
CA TYR A 107 -14.06 2.72 -0.94
C TYR A 107 -14.02 2.50 -2.46
N LEU A 108 -13.06 1.74 -2.97
CA LEU A 108 -12.93 1.46 -4.41
C LEU A 108 -14.16 0.72 -4.97
N VAL A 109 -14.74 -0.21 -4.22
CA VAL A 109 -15.98 -0.90 -4.60
C VAL A 109 -17.14 0.10 -4.65
N THR A 110 -17.26 0.99 -3.66
CA THR A 110 -18.30 2.03 -3.65
C THR A 110 -18.17 2.96 -4.85
N VAL A 111 -16.96 3.43 -5.18
CA VAL A 111 -16.81 4.35 -6.32
C VAL A 111 -16.83 3.66 -7.69
N ARG A 112 -16.88 2.32 -7.77
CA ARG A 112 -16.87 1.56 -9.03
C ARG A 112 -17.97 2.01 -10.00
N HIS A 113 -19.16 2.32 -9.49
CA HIS A 113 -20.31 2.71 -10.31
C HIS A 113 -20.06 4.05 -11.06
N PHE A 114 -19.17 4.92 -10.58
CA PHE A 114 -18.83 6.17 -11.27
C PHE A 114 -17.95 5.96 -12.51
N PHE A 115 -17.33 4.78 -12.64
CA PHE A 115 -16.45 4.44 -13.77
C PHE A 115 -17.11 3.51 -14.80
N GLN A 116 -18.27 2.94 -14.46
CA GLN A 116 -19.11 2.23 -15.41
C GLN A 116 -19.87 3.29 -16.22
N LYS A 117 -19.53 3.44 -17.51
CA LYS A 117 -20.37 4.22 -18.42
C LYS A 117 -21.79 3.63 -18.39
N PRO A 118 -22.85 4.46 -18.49
CA PRO A 118 -24.16 3.92 -18.79
C PRO A 118 -24.04 3.11 -20.07
N GLU A 119 -24.38 1.81 -20.02
CA GLU A 119 -24.77 1.10 -21.23
C GLU A 119 -26.02 1.83 -21.73
N VAL A 120 -25.82 2.67 -22.74
CA VAL A 120 -26.91 3.11 -23.59
C VAL A 120 -27.15 1.93 -24.52
N ASP A 121 -28.18 1.15 -24.22
CA ASP A 121 -28.98 0.38 -25.18
C ASP A 121 -30.38 0.14 -24.58
#